data_AF-A0A9E4UHU3-F1
#
_entry.id   AF-A0A9E4UHU3-F1
#
_cell.length_a   1.000
_cell.length_b   1.000
_cell.length_c   1.000
_cell.angle_alpha   90.00
_cell.angle_beta   90.00
_cell.angle_gamma   90.00
#
_symmetry.space_group_name_H-M   'P 1'
#
loop_
_entity.id
_entity.type
_entity.pdbx_description
1 polymer ?
#
loop_
_entity_poly.entity_id
_entity_poly.type
_entity_poly.pdbx_seq_one_letter_code
_entity_poly.pdbx_strand_id
1 'polypeptide(L)' 'GDLVVLRDPRKPERLLIKRIDEAHGNSYEVAGDNVDASTDSRTFGPVPASLILGKVWFRY' A
#
# COMPACT_ATOMS: atom_id res chain seq x y z
N GLY A 1 1.44 2.47 10.48
CA GLY A 1 1.27 3.83 9.98
C GLY A 1 -0.10 4.08 9.39
N ASP A 2 -0.16 4.96 8.39
CA ASP A 2 -1.38 5.43 7.73
C ASP A 2 -2.00 4.38 6.82
N LEU A 3 -3.33 4.33 6.74
CA LEU A 3 -4.01 3.60 5.67
C LEU A 3 -3.94 4.41 4.38
N VAL A 4 -3.55 3.75 3.29
CA VAL A 4 -3.39 4.36 1.98
C VAL A 4 -4.08 3.55 0.90
N VAL A 5 -4.61 4.26 -0.09
CA VAL A 5 -5.03 3.68 -1.36
C VAL A 5 -3.86 3.82 -2.33
N LEU A 6 -3.50 2.73 -2.98
CA LEU A 6 -2.45 2.69 -4.00
C LEU A 6 -2.90 1.89 -5.21
N ARG A 7 -2.27 2.13 -6.36
CA ARG A 7 -2.41 1.26 -7.54
C ARG A 7 -1.57 -0.01 -7.34
N ASP A 8 -2.10 -1.18 -7.72
CA ASP A 8 -1.32 -2.41 -7.72
C ASP A 8 -0.17 -2.27 -8.73
N PRO A 9 1.11 -2.35 -8.32
CA PRO A 9 2.25 -2.23 -9.23
C PRO A 9 2.25 -3.25 -10.36
N ARG A 10 1.56 -4.39 -10.17
CA ARG A 10 1.47 -5.48 -11.15
C ARG A 10 0.26 -5.34 -12.08
N LYS A 11 -0.75 -4.57 -11.66
CA LYS A 11 -2.05 -4.40 -12.32
C LYS A 11 -2.59 -2.98 -12.08
N PRO A 12 -2.15 -1.97 -12.87
CA PRO A 12 -2.43 -0.55 -12.60
C PRO A 12 -3.92 -0.16 -12.58
N GLU A 13 -4.79 -0.99 -13.14
CA GLU A 13 -6.25 -0.88 -13.12
C GLU A 13 -6.87 -1.26 -11.76
N ARG A 14 -6.13 -1.99 -10.92
CA ARG A 14 -6.56 -2.45 -9.60
C ARG A 14 -6.06 -1.50 -8.52
N LEU A 15 -6.96 -1.11 -7.62
CA LEU A 15 -6.62 -0.37 -6.40
C LEU A 15 -6.48 -1.33 -5.21
N LEU A 16 -5.49 -1.06 -4.38
CA LEU A 16 -5.24 -1.76 -3.11
C LEU A 16 -5.39 -0.77 -1.97
N ILE A 17 -5.96 -1.24 -0.85
CA ILE A 17 -5.91 -0.55 0.43
C ILE A 17 -4.90 -1.30 1.29
N LYS A 18 -3.88 -0.58 1.75
CA LYS A 18 -2.83 -1.12 2.61
C LYS A 18 -2.44 -0.09 3.66
N ARG A 19 -1.71 -0.51 4.68
CA ARG A 19 -1.15 0.35 5.70
C ARG A 19 0.34 0.57 5.40
N ILE A 20 0.80 1.81 5.50
CA ILE A 20 2.24 2.09 5.49
C ILE A 20 2.84 1.49 6.75
N ASP A 21 3.79 0.60 6.54
CA ASP A 21 4.60 -0.02 7.59
C ASP A 21 5.89 0.76 7.78
N GLU A 22 6.66 0.94 6.70
CA GLU A 22 7.93 1.68 6.70
C GLU A 22 8.07 2.61 5.49
N ALA A 23 8.86 3.68 5.65
CA ALA A 23 9.16 4.64 4.60
C ALA A 23 10.67 4.68 4.33
N HIS A 24 11.05 4.50 3.06
CA HIS A 24 12.44 4.55 2.59
C HIS A 24 12.58 5.61 1.49
N GLY A 25 12.94 6.83 1.89
CA GLY A 25 13.09 7.95 0.98
C GLY A 25 11.78 8.24 0.23
N ASN A 26 11.70 7.86 -1.05
CA ASN A 26 10.54 8.07 -1.91
C ASN A 26 9.70 6.80 -2.17
N SER A 27 9.94 5.74 -1.40
CA SER A 27 9.21 4.48 -1.49
C SER A 27 8.71 4.05 -0.11
N TYR A 28 7.64 3.26 -0.08
CA TYR A 28 6.96 2.82 1.13
C TYR A 28 6.75 1.31 1.14
N GLU A 29 7.12 0.66 2.23
CA GLU A 29 6.68 -0.70 2.53
C GLU A 29 5.23 -0.64 3.00
N VAL A 30 4.34 -1.41 2.38
CA VAL A 30 2.94 -1.47 2.74
C VAL A 30 2.50 -2.88 3.13
N ALA A 31 1.86 -3.00 4.28
CA ALA A 31 1.32 -4.25 4.81
C ALA A 31 -0.21 -4.22 4.78
N GLY A 32 -0.86 -5.36 4.50
CA GLY A 32 -2.31 -5.44 4.67
C GLY A 32 -2.67 -5.65 6.14
N ASP A 33 -3.86 -5.19 6.54
CA ASP A 33 -4.35 -5.38 7.91
C ASP A 33 -4.65 -6.85 8.25
N ASN A 34 -4.82 -7.72 7.24
CA ASN A 34 -4.94 -9.17 7.43
C ASN A 34 -3.68 -9.87 6.93
N VAL A 35 -2.77 -10.15 7.86
CA VAL A 35 -1.43 -10.70 7.59
C VAL A 35 -1.47 -12.04 6.84
N ASP A 36 -2.51 -12.85 7.05
CA ASP A 36 -2.65 -14.21 6.51
C ASP A 36 -3.34 -14.26 5.13
N ALA A 37 -4.09 -13.22 4.75
CA ALA A 37 -4.85 -13.17 3.50
C ALA A 37 -4.37 -12.08 2.52
N SER A 38 -3.35 -11.31 2.88
CA SER A 38 -2.95 -10.11 2.15
C SER A 38 -1.73 -10.36 1.26
N THR A 39 -1.88 -10.04 -0.03
CA THR A 39 -0.74 -9.74 -0.91
C THR A 39 -0.26 -8.31 -0.62
N ASP A 40 0.88 -8.16 0.04
CA ASP A 40 1.49 -6.89 0.47
C ASP A 40 2.92 -6.73 -0.07
N SER A 41 3.67 -5.71 0.37
CA SER A 41 5.06 -5.46 -0.07
C SER A 41 6.00 -6.65 0.12
N ARG A 42 5.68 -7.61 1.01
CA ARG A 42 6.36 -8.92 1.08
C ARG A 42 6.34 -9.68 -0.25
N THR A 43 5.35 -9.43 -1.10
CA THR A 43 5.17 -10.08 -2.41
C THR A 43 5.65 -9.23 -3.59
N PHE A 44 5.57 -7.90 -3.53
CA PHE A 44 5.88 -7.02 -4.67
C PHE A 44 6.93 -5.94 -4.38
N GLY A 45 7.53 -5.93 -3.18
CA GLY A 45 8.52 -4.96 -2.75
C GLY A 45 7.93 -3.61 -2.30
N PRO A 46 8.80 -2.65 -1.98
CA PRO A 46 8.39 -1.30 -1.60
C PRO A 46 7.76 -0.57 -2.79
N VAL A 47 6.77 0.26 -2.51
CA VAL A 47 5.96 0.95 -3.51
C VAL A 47 6.40 2.42 -3.61
N PRO A 48 6.71 2.94 -4.81
CA PRO A 48 7.05 4.35 -4.96
C PRO A 48 5.87 5.25 -4.57
N ALA A 49 6.18 6.42 -4.02
CA ALA A 49 5.20 7.43 -3.60
C ALA A 49 4.19 7.80 -4.70
N SER A 50 4.62 7.74 -5.97
CA SER A 50 3.79 8.05 -7.14
C SER A 50 2.62 7.08 -7.36
N LEU A 51 2.67 5.87 -6.78
CA LEU A 51 1.57 4.90 -6.86
C LEU A 51 0.58 5.06 -5.71
N ILE A 52 0.91 5.83 -4.67
CA ILE A 52 0.01 6.17 -3.58
C ILE A 52 -0.92 7.28 -4.05
N LEU A 53 -2.21 7.00 -4.09
CA LEU A 53 -3.24 7.96 -4.49
C LEU A 53 -3.64 8.88 -3.33
N GLY A 54 -3.53 8.40 -2.09
CA GLY A 54 -3.80 9.20 -0.90
C GLY A 54 -3.97 8.36 0.36
N LYS A 55 -4.05 9.07 1.50
CA LYS A 55 -4.39 8.48 2.79
C LYS A 55 -5.90 8.31 2.92
N VAL A 56 -6.34 7.26 3.62
CA VAL A 56 -7.74 7.01 3.95
C VAL A 56 -8.04 7.66 5.29
N TRP A 57 -8.95 8.65 5.30
CA TRP A 57 -9.31 9.40 6.51
C TRP A 57 -10.63 8.94 7.14
N PHE A 58 -11.47 8.21 6.39
CA PHE A 58 -12.76 7.71 6.85
C PHE A 58 -13.05 6.31 6.30
N ARG A 59 -13.55 5.44 7.17
CA ARG A 59 -14.15 4.13 6.85
C ARG A 59 -15.46 4.09 7.63
N TYR A 60 -16.59 4.09 6.91
CA TYR A 60 -17.94 3.95 7.48
C TYR A 60 -18.23 2.48 7.78
#